data_AF-A0A496XB09-F1
#
_entry.id   AF-A0A496XB09-F1
#
_cell.length_a   1.000
_cell.length_b   1.000
_cell.length_c   1.000
_cell.angle_alpha   90.00
_cell.angle_beta   90.00
_cell.angle_gamma   90.00
#
_symmetry.space_group_name_H-M   'P 1'
#
loop_
_entity.id
_entity.type
_entity.pdbx_description
1 polymer ?
#
loop_
_entity_poly.entity_id
_entity_poly.type
_entity_poly.pdbx_seq_one_letter_code
_entity_poly.pdbx_strand_id
1 'polypeptide(L)'
;MNSKYEKIVEKVNSGKLSRKELENLLKNATKKDDADDVIEACKAMLSQMPKLRSGGGKRVSAEISEKRDGYNIMASAYDAESNLLRPELIEVAEFHANNNLIKDITVRKTQITLYYKGRHFTSGVKTKKGLFWVSVLDETKITDSTVENWKKIGGVVGGIYFSTRYVTVEVDELNKLNAAFDCVVFT
;
A
#
# COMPACT_ATOMS: atom_id res chain seq x y z
N MET A 1 28.77 -33.87 -29.16
CA MET A 1 27.91 -33.11 -30.10
C MET A 1 27.78 -31.72 -29.51
N ASN A 2 28.40 -30.70 -30.11
CA ASN A 2 28.19 -29.32 -29.65
C ASN A 2 26.80 -28.89 -30.09
N SER A 3 25.92 -28.61 -29.12
CA SER A 3 24.61 -28.01 -29.41
C SER A 3 24.85 -26.71 -30.18
N LYS A 4 24.11 -26.50 -31.26
CA LYS A 4 24.15 -25.27 -32.09
C LYS A 4 23.99 -23.99 -31.25
N TYR A 5 23.46 -24.12 -30.04
CA TYR A 5 23.17 -23.03 -29.11
C TYR A 5 24.03 -23.02 -27.84
N GLU A 6 25.09 -23.85 -27.76
CA GLU A 6 25.92 -23.99 -26.54
C GLU A 6 26.43 -22.65 -26.00
N LYS A 7 26.94 -21.77 -26.88
CA LYS A 7 27.38 -20.41 -26.50
C LYS A 7 26.26 -19.51 -25.98
N ILE A 8 25.03 -19.71 -26.46
CA ILE A 8 23.86 -18.94 -26.05
C ILE A 8 23.39 -19.45 -24.67
N VAL A 9 23.38 -20.77 -24.47
CA VAL A 9 23.05 -21.40 -23.19
C VAL A 9 24.07 -21.00 -22.11
N GLU A 10 25.36 -21.02 -22.40
CA GLU A 10 26.41 -20.50 -21.49
C GLU A 10 26.17 -19.04 -21.11
N LYS A 11 25.81 -18.20 -22.09
CA LYS A 11 25.53 -16.78 -21.83
C LYS A 11 24.30 -16.60 -20.94
N VAL A 12 23.24 -17.37 -21.14
CA VAL A 12 22.06 -17.39 -20.27
C VAL A 12 22.44 -17.83 -18.86
N ASN A 13 23.20 -18.91 -18.74
CA ASN A 13 23.61 -19.48 -17.45
C ASN A 13 24.64 -18.62 -16.70
N SER A 14 25.33 -17.71 -17.38
CA SER A 14 26.27 -16.77 -16.75
C SER A 14 25.61 -15.75 -15.80
N GLY A 15 24.27 -15.62 -15.84
CA GLY A 15 23.52 -14.68 -15.01
C GLY A 15 23.70 -13.20 -15.36
N LYS A 16 24.43 -12.89 -16.46
CA LYS A 16 24.74 -11.51 -16.88
C LYS A 16 23.64 -10.85 -17.70
N LEU A 17 22.63 -11.59 -18.15
CA LEU A 17 21.51 -11.06 -18.92
C LEU A 17 20.46 -10.45 -17.99
N SER A 18 19.91 -9.29 -18.36
CA SER A 18 18.75 -8.74 -17.66
C SER A 18 17.48 -9.56 -17.93
N ARG A 19 16.48 -9.44 -17.05
CA ARG A 19 15.18 -10.11 -17.20
C ARG A 19 14.52 -9.84 -18.56
N LYS A 20 14.58 -8.59 -19.03
CA LYS A 20 14.02 -8.18 -20.34
C LYS A 20 14.74 -8.84 -21.50
N GLU A 21 16.07 -8.98 -21.41
CA GLU A 21 16.86 -9.68 -22.43
C GLU A 21 16.54 -11.17 -22.45
N LEU A 22 16.37 -11.81 -21.28
CA LEU A 22 15.96 -13.21 -21.17
C LEU A 22 14.54 -13.45 -21.71
N GLU A 23 13.57 -12.57 -21.42
CA GLU A 23 12.19 -12.66 -21.93
C GLU A 23 12.15 -12.50 -23.46
N ASN A 24 12.93 -11.56 -24.01
CA ASN A 24 13.06 -11.41 -25.46
C ASN A 24 13.73 -12.62 -26.12
N LEU A 25 14.77 -13.17 -25.49
CA LEU A 25 15.48 -14.33 -26.00
C LEU A 25 14.60 -15.58 -25.96
N LEU A 26 13.84 -15.78 -24.87
CA LEU A 26 12.81 -16.81 -24.75
C LEU A 26 11.75 -16.68 -25.85
N LYS A 27 11.19 -15.49 -26.05
CA LYS A 27 10.18 -15.23 -27.09
C LYS A 27 10.71 -15.54 -28.49
N ASN A 28 11.97 -15.22 -28.76
CA ASN A 28 12.60 -15.52 -30.05
C ASN A 28 12.93 -16.99 -30.22
N ALA A 29 13.35 -17.67 -29.15
CA ALA A 29 13.61 -19.12 -29.15
C ALA A 29 12.32 -19.92 -29.35
N THR A 30 11.22 -19.54 -28.70
CA THR A 30 9.89 -20.19 -28.88
C THR A 30 9.33 -20.04 -30.30
N LYS A 31 9.82 -19.08 -31.10
CA LYS A 31 9.44 -18.90 -32.50
C LYS A 31 10.28 -19.71 -33.49
N LYS A 32 11.36 -20.35 -33.03
CA LYS A 32 12.23 -21.17 -33.86
C LYS A 32 12.05 -22.63 -33.49
N ASP A 33 11.83 -23.48 -34.48
CA ASP A 33 11.88 -24.92 -34.29
C ASP A 33 13.33 -25.31 -33.94
N ASP A 34 13.50 -26.29 -33.04
CA ASP A 34 14.79 -26.84 -32.58
C ASP A 34 15.64 -25.89 -31.69
N ALA A 35 15.03 -25.24 -30.68
CA ALA A 35 15.72 -24.36 -29.72
C ALA A 35 15.38 -24.66 -28.24
N ASP A 36 14.98 -25.90 -27.95
CA ASP A 36 14.46 -26.31 -26.63
C ASP A 36 15.46 -26.07 -25.49
N ASP A 37 16.76 -26.34 -25.73
CA ASP A 37 17.84 -26.10 -24.76
C ASP A 37 17.89 -24.62 -24.30
N VAL A 38 17.64 -23.70 -25.22
CA VAL A 38 17.66 -22.25 -24.95
C VAL A 38 16.39 -21.83 -24.20
N ILE A 39 15.25 -22.40 -24.57
CA ILE A 39 13.96 -22.17 -23.91
C ILE A 39 14.04 -22.63 -22.45
N GLU A 40 14.59 -23.82 -22.19
CA GLU A 40 14.74 -24.38 -20.85
C GLU A 40 15.69 -23.53 -20.00
N ALA A 41 16.86 -23.18 -20.52
CA ALA A 41 17.82 -22.32 -19.81
C ALA A 41 17.22 -20.94 -19.45
N CYS A 42 16.50 -20.30 -20.37
CA CYS A 42 15.83 -19.02 -20.09
C CYS A 42 14.74 -19.14 -19.03
N LYS A 43 13.90 -20.19 -19.08
CA LYS A 43 12.86 -20.44 -18.07
C LYS A 43 13.47 -20.69 -16.69
N ALA A 44 14.52 -21.50 -16.61
CA ALA A 44 15.24 -21.78 -15.37
C ALA A 44 15.77 -20.48 -14.74
N MET A 45 16.48 -19.65 -15.51
CA MET A 45 17.02 -18.37 -15.01
C MET A 45 15.94 -17.36 -14.63
N LEU A 46 14.87 -17.22 -15.45
CA LEU A 46 13.76 -16.33 -15.15
C LEU A 46 12.99 -16.71 -13.87
N SER A 47 12.98 -17.99 -13.50
CA SER A 47 12.35 -18.48 -12.27
C SER A 47 13.18 -18.18 -11.02
N GLN A 48 14.50 -18.12 -11.15
CA GLN A 48 15.43 -17.76 -10.08
C GLN A 48 15.54 -16.23 -9.89
N MET A 49 15.19 -15.45 -10.90
CA MET A 49 15.21 -13.99 -10.79
C MET A 49 14.06 -13.45 -9.93
N PRO A 50 14.33 -12.46 -9.06
CA PRO A 50 13.28 -11.81 -8.29
C PRO A 50 12.21 -11.26 -9.24
N LYS A 51 10.94 -11.60 -8.96
CA LYS A 51 9.80 -11.14 -9.76
C LYS A 51 9.79 -9.62 -9.74
N LEU A 52 9.76 -9.00 -10.92
CA LEU A 52 9.46 -7.58 -11.05
C LEU A 52 8.14 -7.34 -10.32
N ARG A 53 8.15 -6.46 -9.30
CA ARG A 53 6.90 -5.88 -8.80
C ARG A 53 6.27 -5.21 -10.01
N SER A 54 5.14 -5.73 -10.49
CA SER A 54 4.43 -5.25 -11.65
C SER A 54 4.04 -3.78 -11.45
N GLY A 55 4.84 -2.88 -12.00
CA GLY A 55 4.46 -1.51 -12.28
C GLY A 55 3.83 -1.46 -13.67
N GLY A 56 2.62 -0.89 -13.77
CA GLY A 56 2.05 -0.54 -15.07
C GLY A 56 0.72 -1.18 -15.45
N GLY A 57 -0.16 -1.49 -14.50
CA GLY A 57 -1.60 -1.48 -14.77
C GLY A 57 -2.15 -0.12 -14.37
N LYS A 58 -2.92 0.56 -15.24
CA LYS A 58 -3.72 1.73 -14.89
C LYS A 58 -4.50 1.35 -13.62
N ARG A 59 -4.08 1.87 -12.46
CA ARG A 59 -4.63 1.41 -11.18
C ARG A 59 -6.07 1.89 -11.13
N VAL A 60 -7.02 0.98 -11.40
CA VAL A 60 -8.44 1.14 -11.02
C VAL A 60 -8.55 1.64 -9.58
N SER A 61 -7.54 1.35 -8.74
CA SER A 61 -7.47 1.83 -7.36
C SER A 61 -7.41 3.34 -7.15
N ALA A 62 -7.12 4.15 -8.18
CA ALA A 62 -6.99 5.61 -8.06
C ALA A 62 -8.20 6.37 -8.59
N GLU A 63 -9.22 5.69 -9.12
CA GLU A 63 -10.46 6.33 -9.57
C GLU A 63 -11.43 6.49 -8.39
N ILE A 64 -12.08 7.65 -8.32
CA ILE A 64 -13.18 7.90 -7.38
C ILE A 64 -14.42 7.23 -7.95
N SER A 65 -14.99 6.29 -7.21
CA SER A 65 -16.23 5.59 -7.60
C SER A 65 -17.47 6.33 -7.12
N GLU A 66 -17.42 6.90 -5.93
CA GLU A 66 -18.54 7.62 -5.32
C GLU A 66 -18.03 8.87 -4.61
N LYS A 67 -18.77 9.98 -4.74
CA LYS A 67 -18.55 11.22 -4.00
C LYS A 67 -19.71 11.42 -3.04
N ARG A 68 -19.42 11.61 -1.76
CA ARG A 68 -20.41 11.92 -0.72
C ARG A 68 -20.11 13.28 -0.13
N ASP A 69 -21.02 13.77 0.72
CA ASP A 69 -20.82 15.04 1.40
C ASP A 69 -19.63 14.92 2.37
N GLY A 70 -18.57 15.68 2.10
CA GLY A 70 -17.34 15.70 2.90
C GLY A 70 -16.31 14.58 2.66
N TYR A 71 -16.58 13.54 1.85
CA TYR A 71 -15.60 12.49 1.56
C TYR A 71 -15.80 11.76 0.21
N ASN A 72 -14.74 11.11 -0.27
CA ASN A 72 -14.75 10.31 -1.50
C ASN A 72 -14.58 8.81 -1.19
N ILE A 73 -15.15 7.94 -2.01
CA ILE A 73 -14.93 6.49 -1.97
C ILE A 73 -14.24 6.08 -3.27
N MET A 74 -13.06 5.46 -3.15
CA MET A 74 -12.29 5.00 -4.29
C MET A 74 -12.87 3.69 -4.84
N ALA A 75 -12.74 3.43 -6.14
CA ALA A 75 -13.10 2.15 -6.73
C ALA A 75 -12.38 0.96 -6.06
N SER A 76 -11.19 1.19 -5.48
CA SER A 76 -10.49 0.18 -4.67
C SER A 76 -11.23 -0.31 -3.42
N ALA A 77 -12.22 0.45 -2.93
CA ALA A 77 -12.99 0.11 -1.75
C ALA A 77 -14.09 -0.92 -2.04
N TYR A 78 -14.40 -1.15 -3.32
CA TYR A 78 -15.39 -2.13 -3.75
C TYR A 78 -14.73 -3.42 -4.23
N ASP A 79 -15.45 -4.52 -4.12
CA ASP A 79 -15.13 -5.78 -4.79
C ASP A 79 -15.62 -5.79 -6.25
N ALA A 80 -15.47 -6.93 -6.93
CA ALA A 80 -15.90 -7.10 -8.33
C ALA A 80 -17.43 -7.04 -8.50
N GLU A 81 -18.19 -7.24 -7.43
CA GLU A 81 -19.66 -7.23 -7.42
C GLU A 81 -20.22 -5.86 -6.98
N SER A 82 -19.36 -4.85 -6.83
CA SER A 82 -19.70 -3.51 -6.35
C SER A 82 -20.15 -3.45 -4.88
N ASN A 83 -19.76 -4.43 -4.06
CA ASN A 83 -19.97 -4.37 -2.61
C ASN A 83 -18.77 -3.71 -1.92
N LEU A 84 -19.03 -2.91 -0.88
CA LEU A 84 -17.97 -2.35 -0.05
C LEU A 84 -17.22 -3.46 0.70
N LEU A 85 -15.89 -3.48 0.56
CA LEU A 85 -15.02 -4.46 1.23
C LEU A 85 -14.94 -4.28 2.76
N ARG A 86 -15.17 -3.03 3.20
CA ARG A 86 -15.10 -2.59 4.60
C ARG A 86 -16.18 -1.54 4.87
N PRO A 87 -17.46 -1.94 4.98
CA PRO A 87 -18.57 -1.01 5.24
C PRO A 87 -18.36 -0.15 6.50
N GLU A 88 -17.68 -0.69 7.51
CA GLU A 88 -17.37 -0.01 8.76
C GLU A 88 -16.46 1.23 8.60
N LEU A 89 -15.76 1.38 7.46
CA LEU A 89 -15.00 2.60 7.17
C LEU A 89 -15.90 3.79 6.82
N ILE A 90 -17.16 3.55 6.45
CA ILE A 90 -18.11 4.61 6.12
C ILE A 90 -18.43 5.44 7.36
N GLU A 91 -18.74 4.78 8.48
CA GLU A 91 -19.01 5.45 9.76
C GLU A 91 -17.84 6.33 10.20
N VAL A 92 -16.60 5.81 10.08
CA VAL A 92 -15.39 6.57 10.42
C VAL A 92 -15.18 7.75 9.46
N ALA A 93 -15.47 7.58 8.17
CA ALA A 93 -15.35 8.66 7.19
C ALA A 93 -16.39 9.77 7.41
N GLU A 94 -17.63 9.42 7.73
CA GLU A 94 -18.69 10.37 8.09
C GLU A 94 -18.35 11.12 9.37
N PHE A 95 -17.82 10.42 10.37
CA PHE A 95 -17.33 11.06 11.59
C PHE A 95 -16.23 12.10 11.31
N HIS A 96 -15.25 11.75 10.47
CA HIS A 96 -14.19 12.69 10.07
C HIS A 96 -14.74 13.85 9.22
N ALA A 97 -15.72 13.60 8.36
CA ALA A 97 -16.34 14.63 7.51
C ALA A 97 -17.11 15.67 8.33
N ASN A 98 -17.69 15.26 9.46
CA ASN A 98 -18.32 16.16 10.43
C ASN A 98 -17.30 16.96 11.27
N ASN A 99 -16.00 16.64 11.19
CA ASN A 99 -14.94 17.41 11.83
C ASN A 99 -14.36 18.43 10.83
N ASN A 100 -14.70 19.71 11.04
CA ASN A 100 -14.31 20.83 10.18
C ASN A 100 -12.79 21.01 9.99
N LEU A 101 -11.96 20.38 10.82
CA LEU A 101 -10.50 20.48 10.74
C LEU A 101 -9.87 19.49 9.76
N ILE A 102 -10.59 18.42 9.40
CA ILE A 102 -10.09 17.33 8.55
C ILE A 102 -10.54 17.56 7.10
N LYS A 103 -9.65 17.33 6.14
CA LYS A 103 -9.88 17.54 4.71
C LYS A 103 -9.47 16.32 3.89
N ASP A 104 -9.85 16.32 2.61
CA ASP A 104 -9.45 15.33 1.60
C ASP A 104 -9.68 13.87 2.02
N ILE A 105 -10.80 13.63 2.71
CA ILE A 105 -11.15 12.32 3.24
C ILE A 105 -11.48 11.38 2.08
N THR A 106 -10.78 10.24 2.05
CA THR A 106 -10.87 9.27 0.97
C THR A 106 -10.87 7.85 1.52
N VAL A 107 -11.98 7.13 1.36
CA VAL A 107 -12.11 5.70 1.70
C VAL A 107 -11.45 4.84 0.63
N ARG A 108 -10.53 3.97 1.04
CA ARG A 108 -9.82 3.01 0.18
C ARG A 108 -10.15 1.57 0.60
N LYS A 109 -9.52 0.61 -0.08
CA LYS A 109 -9.67 -0.84 0.16
C LYS A 109 -9.69 -1.27 1.63
N THR A 110 -8.80 -0.72 2.46
CA THR A 110 -8.59 -1.19 3.85
C THR A 110 -8.51 -0.08 4.88
N GLN A 111 -8.54 1.18 4.47
CA GLN A 111 -8.29 2.34 5.33
C GLN A 111 -8.81 3.61 4.67
N ILE A 112 -8.87 4.68 5.46
CA ILE A 112 -9.16 6.04 5.04
C ILE A 112 -7.83 6.79 4.93
N THR A 113 -7.66 7.56 3.86
CA THR A 113 -6.63 8.61 3.80
C THR A 113 -7.29 9.96 4.01
N LEU A 114 -6.67 10.81 4.81
CA LEU A 114 -7.19 12.15 5.13
C LEU A 114 -6.04 13.15 5.29
N TYR A 115 -6.37 14.42 5.32
CA TYR A 115 -5.43 15.52 5.43
C TYR A 115 -5.78 16.39 6.64
N TYR A 116 -4.79 16.65 7.48
CA TYR A 116 -4.95 17.46 8.68
C TYR A 116 -3.73 18.36 8.87
N LYS A 117 -3.97 19.66 9.08
CA LYS A 117 -2.93 20.69 9.33
C LYS A 117 -1.70 20.57 8.39
N GLY A 118 -1.95 20.41 7.09
CA GLY A 118 -0.87 20.39 6.09
C GLY A 118 -0.25 19.01 5.82
N ARG A 119 -0.73 17.94 6.43
CA ARG A 119 -0.09 16.61 6.38
C ARG A 119 -1.08 15.47 6.17
N HIS A 120 -0.58 14.38 5.58
CA HIS A 120 -1.35 13.18 5.33
C HIS A 120 -1.40 12.25 6.54
N PHE A 121 -2.59 11.73 6.80
CA PHE A 121 -2.88 10.74 7.81
C PHE A 121 -3.61 9.56 7.18
N THR A 122 -3.57 8.45 7.89
CA THR A 122 -4.41 7.30 7.63
C THR A 122 -5.28 7.02 8.85
N SER A 123 -6.51 6.56 8.63
CA SER A 123 -7.42 6.17 9.71
C SER A 123 -8.17 4.91 9.32
N GLY A 124 -8.75 4.23 10.31
CA GLY A 124 -9.63 3.11 10.06
C GLY A 124 -10.09 2.47 11.34
N VAL A 125 -10.48 1.20 11.22
CA VAL A 125 -11.04 0.42 12.31
C VAL A 125 -10.49 -1.00 12.28
N LYS A 126 -10.29 -1.58 13.46
CA LYS A 126 -9.93 -2.97 13.69
C LYS A 126 -11.14 -3.65 14.31
N THR A 127 -12.07 -4.07 13.44
CA THR A 127 -13.37 -4.66 13.84
C THR A 127 -13.24 -5.77 14.88
N LYS A 128 -12.31 -6.71 14.70
CA LYS A 128 -12.07 -7.81 15.66
C LYS A 128 -11.71 -7.36 17.08
N LYS A 129 -11.16 -6.15 17.23
CA LYS A 129 -10.76 -5.58 18.51
C LYS A 129 -11.71 -4.48 19.01
N GLY A 130 -12.68 -4.05 18.19
CA GLY A 130 -13.52 -2.89 18.49
C GLY A 130 -12.72 -1.59 18.63
N LEU A 131 -11.59 -1.45 17.91
CA LEU A 131 -10.71 -0.28 18.02
C LEU A 131 -10.76 0.56 16.76
N PHE A 132 -10.79 1.88 16.93
CA PHE A 132 -10.55 2.86 15.89
C PHE A 132 -9.10 3.34 15.95
N TRP A 133 -8.57 3.81 14.82
CA TRP A 133 -7.20 4.27 14.80
C TRP A 133 -6.96 5.43 13.84
N VAL A 134 -5.96 6.23 14.17
CA VAL A 134 -5.37 7.27 13.31
C VAL A 134 -3.86 7.12 13.38
N SER A 135 -3.22 7.19 12.22
CA SER A 135 -1.77 7.16 12.08
C SER A 135 -1.28 8.37 11.32
N VAL A 136 -0.23 9.00 11.82
CA VAL A 136 0.58 9.92 11.04
C VAL A 136 1.58 9.10 10.22
N LEU A 137 1.71 9.44 8.94
CA LEU A 137 2.78 8.92 8.11
C LEU A 137 3.99 9.84 8.29
N ASP A 138 5.16 9.27 8.59
CA ASP A 138 6.41 9.95 8.92
C ASP A 138 6.46 10.51 10.36
N GLU A 139 6.86 9.65 11.30
CA GLU A 139 6.94 9.95 12.75
C GLU A 139 7.87 11.10 13.11
N THR A 140 8.88 11.38 12.29
CA THR A 140 9.88 12.43 12.54
C THR A 140 9.29 13.84 12.61
N LYS A 141 8.02 13.95 12.24
CA LYS A 141 7.36 15.23 12.07
C LYS A 141 6.29 15.53 13.10
N ILE A 142 6.03 14.62 14.05
CA ILE A 142 5.21 14.92 15.23
C ILE A 142 6.10 15.09 16.44
N THR A 143 5.68 15.93 17.38
CA THR A 143 6.41 16.17 18.63
C THR A 143 6.23 15.03 19.63
N ASP A 144 7.19 14.87 20.56
CA ASP A 144 7.04 13.96 21.70
C ASP A 144 5.77 14.26 22.52
N SER A 145 5.42 15.55 22.66
CA SER A 145 4.19 15.96 23.34
C SER A 145 2.92 15.43 22.66
N THR A 146 2.92 15.28 21.33
CA THR A 146 1.81 14.64 20.60
C THR A 146 1.70 13.18 21.00
N VAL A 147 2.83 12.47 21.02
CA VAL A 147 2.89 11.05 21.39
C VAL A 147 2.45 10.83 22.85
N GLU A 148 2.90 11.69 23.76
CA GLU A 148 2.51 11.65 25.17
C GLU A 148 1.01 11.90 25.37
N ASN A 149 0.43 12.85 24.65
CA ASN A 149 -1.02 13.09 24.70
C ASN A 149 -1.80 11.91 24.12
N TRP A 150 -1.33 11.31 23.03
CA TRP A 150 -1.96 10.11 22.47
C TRP A 150 -1.94 8.92 23.44
N LYS A 151 -0.87 8.74 24.23
CA LYS A 151 -0.82 7.72 25.30
C LYS A 151 -1.88 7.92 26.39
N LYS A 152 -2.35 9.15 26.60
CA LYS A 152 -3.43 9.45 27.56
C LYS A 152 -4.81 9.18 26.98
N ILE A 153 -4.96 9.27 25.66
CA ILE A 153 -6.22 9.08 24.93
C ILE A 153 -6.46 7.59 24.64
N GLY A 154 -5.41 6.84 24.31
CA GLY A 154 -5.52 5.44 23.93
C GLY A 154 -4.16 4.72 23.83
N GLY A 155 -4.17 3.57 23.16
CA GLY A 155 -3.00 2.74 22.96
C GLY A 155 -2.15 3.24 21.79
N VAL A 156 -0.92 3.67 22.04
CA VAL A 156 0.02 4.06 20.97
C VAL A 156 0.73 2.83 20.42
N VAL A 157 0.68 2.65 19.10
CA VAL A 157 1.29 1.54 18.36
C VAL A 157 2.14 2.09 17.21
N GLY A 158 3.32 1.50 17.01
CA GLY A 158 4.34 2.05 16.11
C GLY A 158 5.55 2.53 16.91
N GLY A 159 6.68 2.57 16.24
CA GLY A 159 7.99 2.94 16.78
C GLY A 159 7.96 4.35 17.36
N ILE A 160 8.49 4.47 18.56
CA ILE A 160 8.79 5.75 19.20
C ILE A 160 10.19 6.22 18.73
N TYR A 161 10.91 5.36 18.00
CA TYR A 161 12.29 5.54 17.54
C TYR A 161 12.56 4.72 16.26
N PHE A 162 12.60 5.40 15.12
CA PHE A 162 13.24 5.11 13.82
C PHE A 162 12.96 3.78 13.10
N SER A 163 12.19 2.85 13.67
CA SER A 163 11.96 1.52 13.08
C SER A 163 10.69 1.41 12.24
N THR A 164 9.76 2.36 12.36
CA THR A 164 8.50 2.37 11.59
C THR A 164 8.24 3.74 11.00
N ARG A 165 7.63 3.79 9.80
CA ARG A 165 7.29 5.07 9.15
C ARG A 165 5.99 5.69 9.66
N TYR A 166 5.49 5.27 10.82
CA TYR A 166 4.18 5.69 11.31
C TYR A 166 4.10 5.61 12.83
N VAL A 167 3.39 6.58 13.42
CA VAL A 167 2.90 6.50 14.79
C VAL A 167 1.39 6.42 14.71
N THR A 168 0.80 5.46 15.41
CA THR A 168 -0.65 5.22 15.45
C THR A 168 -1.14 5.39 16.87
N VAL A 169 -2.29 6.02 17.04
CA VAL A 169 -3.08 5.91 18.26
C VAL A 169 -4.31 5.06 17.97
N GLU A 170 -4.56 4.10 18.84
CA GLU A 170 -5.72 3.23 18.84
C GLU A 170 -6.63 3.61 20.01
N VAL A 171 -7.91 3.81 19.72
CA VAL A 171 -8.93 4.20 20.70
C VAL A 171 -10.10 3.23 20.63
N ASP A 172 -10.78 3.05 21.75
CA ASP A 172 -11.96 2.20 21.92
C ASP A 172 -13.28 2.89 21.57
N GLU A 173 -13.28 4.21 21.45
CA GLU A 173 -14.45 5.01 21.11
C GLU A 173 -14.16 5.97 19.95
N LEU A 174 -15.12 6.12 19.03
CA LEU A 174 -14.96 6.93 17.82
C LEU A 174 -14.74 8.42 18.14
N ASN A 175 -15.44 8.95 19.15
CA ASN A 175 -15.32 10.33 19.64
C ASN A 175 -13.88 10.71 20.06
N LYS A 176 -13.08 9.75 20.56
CA LYS A 176 -11.69 9.96 20.99
C LYS A 176 -10.75 10.22 19.81
N LEU A 177 -11.16 9.93 18.57
CA LEU A 177 -10.37 10.28 17.38
C LEU A 177 -10.23 11.80 17.20
N ASN A 178 -11.25 12.60 17.54
CA ASN A 178 -11.14 14.06 17.45
C ASN A 178 -10.12 14.60 18.44
N ALA A 179 -10.15 14.11 19.68
CA ALA A 179 -9.15 14.45 20.68
C ALA A 179 -7.73 14.07 20.22
N ALA A 180 -7.58 12.93 19.52
CA ALA A 180 -6.30 12.55 18.95
C ALA A 180 -5.79 13.58 17.92
N PHE A 181 -6.65 14.12 17.05
CA PHE A 181 -6.24 15.16 16.10
C PHE A 181 -5.89 16.48 16.78
N ASP A 182 -6.69 16.92 17.76
CA ASP A 182 -6.50 18.21 18.44
C ASP A 182 -5.16 18.31 19.15
N CYS A 183 -4.67 17.19 19.69
CA CYS A 183 -3.38 17.11 20.37
C CYS A 183 -2.17 17.09 19.42
N VAL A 184 -2.35 17.02 18.10
CA VAL A 184 -1.24 16.95 17.15
C VAL A 184 -0.54 18.30 17.01
N VAL A 185 0.75 18.27 17.31
CA VAL A 185 1.73 19.34 17.10
C VAL A 185 2.84 18.79 16.20
N PHE A 186 3.18 19.53 15.15
CA PHE A 186 4.27 19.17 14.25
C PHE A 186 5.57 19.87 14.63
N THR A 187 6.68 19.23 14.30
CA THR A 187 8.02 19.84 14.33
C THR A 187 8.26 20.74 13.12
#